data_AF-A0AAU4XKU7-F1
#
_entry.id   AF-A0AAU4XKU7-F1
#
_cell.length_a   1.000
_cell.length_b   1.000
_cell.length_c   1.000
_cell.angle_alpha   90.00
_cell.angle_beta   90.00
_cell.angle_gamma   90.00
#
_symmetry.space_group_name_H-M   'P 1'
#
loop_
_entity.id
_entity.type
_entity.pdbx_description
1 polymer ?
#
loop_
_entity_poly.entity_id
_entity_poly.type
_entity_poly.pdbx_seq_one_letter_code
_entity_poly.pdbx_strand_id
1 'polypeptide(L)'
;MALEMIPDRPGREAVFEPLLDELLAQFSPDWVMPERMVEAHQHHRCEVKRWEIGRAAEADPDLTRRHADLLVHAAMHDQCRSGINQLVRPLVNVLGYRWVQEEIIRYVRTGSGAEKVGATMAWYFARPPIKYVSWEERIPTSESKEAVEALSDLRDCYRDAVLAAFLSCEDPGVRQDLSLWVSLDPSVYPDDLQIAQKRAKDIILADPEHYRWLLQRSGHG
;
A
#
# COMPACT_ATOMS: atom_id res chain seq x y z
N MET A 1 6.81 -18.97 7.70
CA MET A 1 7.95 -18.12 8.14
C MET A 1 7.47 -16.69 8.13
N ALA A 2 7.62 -15.97 9.24
CA ALA A 2 7.43 -14.53 9.24
C ALA A 2 8.53 -13.94 8.34
N LEU A 3 8.15 -13.38 7.20
CA LEU A 3 9.07 -12.61 6.37
C LEU A 3 9.57 -11.46 7.25
N GLU A 4 10.87 -11.44 7.58
CA GLU A 4 11.48 -10.22 8.11
C GLU A 4 11.18 -9.11 7.09
N MET A 5 10.41 -8.13 7.54
CA MET A 5 9.99 -7.03 6.66
C MET A 5 11.17 -6.09 6.45
N ILE A 6 11.28 -5.50 5.26
CA ILE A 6 12.21 -4.39 5.03
C ILE A 6 11.90 -3.33 6.09
N PRO A 7 12.87 -2.95 6.93
CA PRO A 7 12.66 -1.94 7.95
C PRO A 7 12.27 -0.62 7.29
N ASP A 8 11.33 0.10 7.91
CA ASP A 8 10.91 1.42 7.45
C ASP A 8 12.13 2.35 7.37
N ARG A 9 12.26 3.09 6.28
CA ARG A 9 13.43 3.95 6.05
C ARG A 9 13.28 5.24 6.87
N PRO A 10 14.27 5.58 7.72
CA PRO A 10 14.20 6.78 8.55
C PRO A 10 14.07 8.06 7.71
N GLY A 11 13.25 9.00 8.16
CA GLY A 11 13.20 10.37 7.64
C GLY A 11 12.18 10.60 6.53
N ARG A 12 11.49 9.55 6.07
CA ARG A 12 10.37 9.70 5.13
C ARG A 12 9.07 10.10 5.83
N GLU A 13 9.01 10.02 7.17
CA GLU A 13 7.84 10.44 7.97
C GLU A 13 7.68 11.96 8.08
N ALA A 14 8.71 12.74 7.74
CA ALA A 14 8.71 14.20 7.85
C ALA A 14 7.61 14.87 7.01
N VAL A 15 7.26 14.29 5.87
CA VAL A 15 6.16 14.76 5.01
C VAL A 15 4.82 14.19 5.46
N PHE A 16 4.81 13.06 6.17
CA PHE A 16 3.59 12.36 6.53
C PHE A 16 2.88 12.97 7.75
N GLU A 17 3.62 13.33 8.80
CA GLU A 17 3.01 13.85 10.03
C GLU A 17 2.17 15.12 9.80
N PRO A 18 2.59 16.11 9.00
CA PRO A 18 1.76 17.28 8.67
C PRO A 18 0.46 16.93 7.94
N LEU A 19 0.43 15.89 7.10
CA LEU A 19 -0.79 15.43 6.43
C LEU A 19 -1.79 14.86 7.45
N LEU A 20 -1.29 14.21 8.50
CA LEU A 20 -2.14 13.74 9.59
C LEU A 20 -2.69 14.90 10.43
N ASP A 21 -1.93 15.98 10.60
CA ASP A 21 -2.42 17.19 11.27
C ASP A 21 -3.55 17.86 10.48
N GLU A 22 -3.40 17.94 9.15
CA GLU A 22 -4.46 18.44 8.27
C GLU A 22 -5.73 17.57 8.36
N LEU A 23 -5.57 16.25 8.36
CA LEU A 23 -6.70 15.32 8.50
C LEU A 23 -7.37 15.43 9.88
N LEU A 24 -6.60 15.54 10.97
CA LEU A 24 -7.16 15.72 12.31
C LEU A 24 -8.00 16.99 12.41
N ALA A 25 -7.57 18.09 11.78
CA ALA A 25 -8.35 19.31 11.73
C ALA A 25 -9.73 19.13 11.06
N GLN A 26 -9.87 18.15 10.16
CA GLN A 26 -11.15 17.84 9.51
C GLN A 26 -11.97 16.79 10.30
N PHE A 27 -11.33 15.70 10.73
CA PHE A 27 -12.01 14.53 11.27
C PHE A 27 -12.20 14.57 12.79
N SER A 28 -11.29 15.23 13.52
CA SER A 28 -11.32 15.32 14.98
C SER A 28 -10.73 16.67 15.45
N PRO A 29 -11.38 17.81 15.17
CA PRO A 29 -10.81 19.15 15.43
C PRO A 29 -10.52 19.44 16.90
N ASP A 30 -11.24 18.80 17.82
CA ASP A 30 -11.05 18.93 19.27
C ASP A 30 -10.02 17.93 19.82
N TRP A 31 -9.43 17.08 18.98
CA TRP A 31 -8.45 16.10 19.42
C TRP A 31 -7.14 16.78 19.83
N VAL A 32 -6.60 16.33 20.95
CA VAL A 32 -5.33 16.79 21.48
C VAL A 32 -4.38 15.60 21.63
N MET A 33 -3.13 15.79 21.20
CA MET A 33 -2.07 14.81 21.38
C MET A 33 -1.94 14.43 22.86
N PRO A 34 -2.00 13.14 23.23
CA PRO A 34 -1.75 12.72 24.60
C PRO A 34 -0.37 13.19 25.07
N GLU A 35 -0.26 13.76 26.27
CA GLU A 35 1.00 14.35 26.78
C GLU A 35 2.21 13.41 26.64
N ARG A 36 2.03 12.11 26.93
CA ARG A 36 3.07 11.07 26.79
C ARG A 36 3.61 10.89 25.36
N MET A 37 2.87 11.35 24.35
CA MET A 37 3.25 11.25 22.94
C MET A 37 3.91 12.52 22.40
N VAL A 38 3.84 13.65 23.11
CA VAL A 38 4.39 14.93 22.63
C VAL A 38 5.90 14.84 22.34
N GLU A 39 6.64 14.22 23.26
CA GLU A 39 8.10 14.01 23.13
C GLU A 39 8.46 12.63 22.54
N ALA A 40 7.46 11.82 22.17
CA ALA A 40 7.71 10.51 21.60
C ALA A 40 8.31 10.61 20.19
N HIS A 41 8.95 9.52 19.75
CA HIS A 41 9.43 9.40 18.37
C HIS A 41 8.29 9.65 17.37
N GLN A 42 8.61 10.29 16.23
CA GLN A 42 7.62 10.67 15.21
C GLN A 42 6.72 9.51 14.79
N HIS A 43 7.28 8.31 14.65
CA HIS A 43 6.53 7.08 14.37
C HIS A 43 5.33 6.87 15.31
N HIS A 44 5.52 7.01 16.63
CA HIS A 44 4.45 6.81 17.62
C HIS A 44 3.43 7.94 17.59
N ARG A 45 3.86 9.17 17.31
CA ARG A 45 2.93 10.30 17.09
C ARG A 45 2.05 10.04 15.87
N CYS A 46 2.63 9.63 14.75
CA CYS A 46 1.88 9.26 13.55
C CYS A 46 0.93 8.08 13.80
N GLU A 47 1.32 7.09 14.62
CA GLU A 47 0.46 5.98 15.00
C GLU A 47 -0.80 6.44 15.74
N VAL A 48 -0.68 7.29 16.77
CA VAL A 48 -1.86 7.76 17.51
C VAL A 48 -2.75 8.69 16.67
N LYS A 49 -2.16 9.53 15.82
CA LYS A 49 -2.90 10.40 14.89
C LYS A 49 -3.70 9.56 13.88
N ARG A 50 -3.07 8.56 13.24
CA ARG A 50 -3.76 7.64 12.31
C ARG A 50 -4.90 6.89 12.96
N TRP A 51 -4.71 6.45 14.20
CA TRP A 51 -5.76 5.73 14.92
C TRP A 51 -6.99 6.59 15.18
N GLU A 52 -6.78 7.85 15.58
CA GLU A 52 -7.86 8.83 15.74
C GLU A 52 -8.59 9.08 14.41
N ILE A 53 -7.84 9.42 13.36
CA ILE A 53 -8.40 9.70 12.04
C ILE A 53 -9.21 8.50 11.52
N GLY A 54 -8.65 7.30 11.59
CA GLY A 54 -9.32 6.09 11.12
C GLY A 54 -10.63 5.81 11.87
N ARG A 55 -10.64 6.00 13.19
CA ARG A 55 -11.86 5.85 14.01
C ARG A 55 -12.92 6.89 13.62
N ALA A 56 -12.53 8.15 13.47
CA ALA A 56 -13.44 9.24 13.11
C ALA A 56 -13.98 9.07 11.68
N ALA A 57 -13.13 8.67 10.74
CA ALA A 57 -13.54 8.38 9.36
C ALA A 57 -14.54 7.20 9.29
N GLU A 58 -14.36 6.17 10.11
CA GLU A 58 -15.34 5.08 10.21
C GLU A 58 -16.67 5.50 10.83
N ALA A 59 -16.64 6.46 11.75
CA ALA A 59 -17.85 6.96 12.42
C ALA A 59 -18.69 7.88 11.53
N ASP A 60 -18.09 8.58 10.56
CA ASP A 60 -18.79 9.50 9.65
C ASP A 60 -18.47 9.20 8.17
N PRO A 61 -19.27 8.33 7.52
CA PRO A 61 -19.12 8.00 6.10
C PRO A 61 -19.27 9.20 5.15
N ASP A 62 -20.07 10.20 5.50
CA ASP A 62 -20.31 11.36 4.63
C ASP A 62 -19.15 12.34 4.69
N LEU A 63 -18.56 12.54 5.88
CA LEU A 63 -17.32 13.29 6.03
C LEU A 63 -16.15 12.58 5.34
N THR A 64 -16.06 11.24 5.46
CA THR A 64 -15.07 10.44 4.73
C THR A 64 -15.19 10.61 3.22
N ARG A 65 -16.42 10.59 2.68
CA ARG A 65 -16.65 10.84 1.25
C ARG A 65 -16.24 12.25 0.85
N ARG A 66 -16.52 13.25 1.69
CA ARG A 66 -16.17 14.66 1.44
C ARG A 66 -14.67 14.91 1.40
N HIS A 67 -13.90 14.23 2.26
CA HIS A 67 -12.45 14.41 2.40
C HIS A 67 -11.65 13.22 1.85
N ALA A 68 -12.25 12.44 0.94
CA ALA A 68 -11.64 11.25 0.37
C ALA A 68 -10.27 11.53 -0.26
N ASP A 69 -10.13 12.64 -0.99
CA ASP A 69 -8.90 13.03 -1.67
C ASP A 69 -7.76 13.32 -0.68
N LEU A 70 -8.07 13.97 0.45
CA LEU A 70 -7.07 14.22 1.51
C LEU A 70 -6.66 12.92 2.20
N LEU A 71 -7.63 12.06 2.49
CA LEU A 71 -7.40 10.81 3.21
C LEU A 71 -6.59 9.82 2.35
N VAL A 72 -6.92 9.71 1.06
CA VAL A 72 -6.16 8.86 0.12
C VAL A 72 -4.76 9.41 -0.09
N HIS A 73 -4.61 10.73 -0.23
CA HIS A 73 -3.29 11.35 -0.38
C HIS A 73 -2.40 11.03 0.84
N ALA A 74 -2.87 11.27 2.05
CA ALA A 74 -2.13 10.93 3.27
C ALA A 74 -1.80 9.44 3.34
N ALA A 75 -2.75 8.55 3.01
CA ALA A 75 -2.51 7.12 2.99
C ALA A 75 -1.35 6.73 2.05
N MET A 76 -1.19 7.40 0.90
CA MET A 76 -0.07 7.12 -0.01
C MET A 76 1.29 7.62 0.50
N HIS A 77 1.31 8.51 1.49
CA HIS A 77 2.53 8.91 2.20
C HIS A 77 2.85 8.02 3.40
N ASP A 78 1.92 7.15 3.81
CA ASP A 78 2.12 6.25 4.93
C ASP A 78 3.03 5.07 4.53
N GLN A 79 4.13 4.92 5.26
CA GLN A 79 5.09 3.85 5.04
C GLN A 79 5.07 2.81 6.14
N CYS A 80 4.22 2.98 7.15
CA CYS A 80 4.04 1.98 8.17
C CYS A 80 3.06 0.91 7.67
N ARG A 81 3.65 -0.22 7.24
CA ARG A 81 2.96 -1.36 6.62
C ARG A 81 1.78 -1.89 7.42
N SER A 82 1.82 -1.84 8.76
CA SER A 82 0.74 -2.34 9.61
C SER A 82 -0.35 -1.28 9.88
N GLY A 83 0.00 0.00 9.88
CA GLY A 83 -0.90 1.08 10.28
C GLY A 83 -1.64 1.75 9.12
N ILE A 84 -1.17 1.64 7.88
CA ILE A 84 -1.82 2.22 6.69
C ILE A 84 -3.28 1.78 6.51
N ASN A 85 -3.62 0.59 6.99
CA ASN A 85 -5.00 0.08 6.98
C ASN A 85 -5.98 0.99 7.76
N GLN A 86 -5.50 1.74 8.75
CA GLN A 86 -6.33 2.68 9.51
C GLN A 86 -6.84 3.84 8.64
N LEU A 87 -6.12 4.19 7.57
CA LEU A 87 -6.53 5.23 6.61
C LEU A 87 -7.22 4.64 5.36
N VAL A 88 -6.80 3.44 4.92
CA VAL A 88 -7.34 2.79 3.72
C VAL A 88 -8.71 2.15 3.96
N ARG A 89 -8.93 1.51 5.12
CA ARG A 89 -10.18 0.78 5.41
C ARG A 89 -11.43 1.69 5.39
N PRO A 90 -11.42 2.90 5.98
CA PRO A 90 -12.56 3.82 5.86
C PRO A 90 -12.89 4.15 4.39
N LEU A 91 -11.88 4.42 3.56
CA LEU A 91 -12.08 4.70 2.13
C LEU A 91 -12.72 3.51 1.41
N VAL A 92 -12.23 2.30 1.63
CA VAL A 92 -12.78 1.08 1.05
C VAL A 92 -14.25 0.89 1.46
N ASN A 93 -14.58 1.10 2.74
CA ASN A 93 -15.93 0.93 3.24
C ASN A 93 -16.93 1.94 2.63
N VAL A 94 -16.48 3.15 2.33
CA VAL A 94 -17.34 4.26 1.86
C VAL A 94 -17.42 4.35 0.33
N LEU A 95 -16.30 4.10 -0.36
CA LEU A 95 -16.13 4.32 -1.81
C LEU A 95 -15.92 3.01 -2.59
N GLY A 96 -15.70 1.90 -1.88
CA GLY A 96 -15.50 0.59 -2.48
C GLY A 96 -14.06 0.31 -2.92
N TYR A 97 -13.76 -0.97 -3.10
CA TYR A 97 -12.43 -1.45 -3.50
C TYR A 97 -11.94 -0.87 -4.83
N ARG A 98 -12.82 -0.76 -5.83
CA ARG A 98 -12.47 -0.27 -7.18
C ARG A 98 -11.90 1.14 -7.14
N TRP A 99 -12.62 2.07 -6.52
CA TRP A 99 -12.20 3.48 -6.42
C TRP A 99 -10.84 3.60 -5.72
N VAL A 100 -10.65 2.90 -4.60
CA VAL A 100 -9.38 2.93 -3.85
C VAL A 100 -8.23 2.33 -4.67
N GLN A 101 -8.47 1.22 -5.37
CA GLN A 101 -7.45 0.60 -6.22
C GLN A 101 -7.07 1.47 -7.41
N GLU A 102 -8.02 2.18 -8.03
CA GLU A 102 -7.76 3.13 -9.11
C GLU A 102 -6.86 4.29 -8.64
N GLU A 103 -7.14 4.85 -7.45
CA GLU A 103 -6.27 5.88 -6.86
C GLU A 103 -4.87 5.35 -6.54
N ILE A 104 -4.76 4.14 -5.96
CA ILE A 104 -3.46 3.51 -5.73
C ILE A 104 -2.67 3.37 -7.04
N ILE A 105 -3.31 2.88 -8.10
CA ILE A 105 -2.68 2.73 -9.43
C ILE A 105 -2.23 4.10 -9.96
N ARG A 106 -3.05 5.15 -9.79
CA ARG A 106 -2.69 6.53 -10.16
C ARG A 106 -1.41 6.98 -9.45
N TYR A 107 -1.31 6.82 -8.13
CA TYR A 107 -0.10 7.17 -7.38
C TYR A 107 1.12 6.31 -7.76
N VAL A 108 0.93 5.00 -8.00
CA VAL A 108 2.03 4.15 -8.51
C VAL A 108 2.54 4.66 -9.86
N ARG A 109 1.67 5.18 -10.73
CA ARG A 109 2.07 5.72 -12.04
C ARG A 109 2.74 7.08 -11.92
N THR A 110 2.11 8.03 -11.22
CA THR A 110 2.46 9.47 -11.32
C THR A 110 3.09 10.07 -10.07
N GLY A 111 3.06 9.37 -8.93
CA GLY A 111 3.55 9.90 -7.66
C GLY A 111 5.07 10.04 -7.59
N SER A 112 5.53 10.74 -6.57
CA SER A 112 6.91 10.73 -6.10
C SER A 112 7.34 9.33 -5.64
N GLY A 113 8.64 9.12 -5.42
CA GLY A 113 9.14 7.83 -4.92
C GLY A 113 8.47 7.40 -3.60
N ALA A 114 8.25 8.34 -2.68
CA ALA A 114 7.58 8.07 -1.41
C ALA A 114 6.11 7.66 -1.61
N GLU A 115 5.38 8.39 -2.45
CA GLU A 115 3.97 8.08 -2.77
C GLU A 115 3.82 6.74 -3.46
N LYS A 116 4.73 6.39 -4.39
CA LYS A 116 4.74 5.08 -5.04
C LYS A 116 4.94 3.96 -4.02
N VAL A 117 5.87 4.13 -3.07
CA VAL A 117 6.07 3.14 -2.00
C VAL A 117 4.82 2.99 -1.14
N GLY A 118 4.25 4.06 -0.61
CA GLY A 118 3.05 3.97 0.24
C GLY A 118 1.84 3.42 -0.53
N ALA A 119 1.68 3.78 -1.80
CA ALA A 119 0.64 3.22 -2.67
C ALA A 119 0.77 1.70 -2.84
N THR A 120 1.98 1.19 -3.06
CA THR A 120 2.17 -0.27 -3.13
C THR A 120 1.90 -0.99 -1.82
N MET A 121 2.13 -0.35 -0.66
CA MET A 121 1.75 -0.89 0.64
C MET A 121 0.22 -0.89 0.85
N ALA A 122 -0.45 0.19 0.44
CA ALA A 122 -1.90 0.33 0.52
C ALA A 122 -2.63 -0.76 -0.29
N TRP A 123 -2.04 -1.20 -1.41
CA TRP A 123 -2.60 -2.23 -2.29
C TRP A 123 -3.01 -3.50 -1.54
N TYR A 124 -2.23 -3.94 -0.54
CA TYR A 124 -2.58 -5.14 0.22
C TYR A 124 -3.92 -5.00 0.96
N PHE A 125 -4.20 -3.82 1.52
CA PHE A 125 -5.42 -3.53 2.29
C PHE A 125 -6.59 -3.10 1.42
N ALA A 126 -6.35 -2.66 0.19
CA ALA A 126 -7.36 -2.30 -0.79
C ALA A 126 -7.92 -3.51 -1.57
N ARG A 127 -7.65 -4.74 -1.14
CA ARG A 127 -8.15 -5.97 -1.78
C ARG A 127 -9.37 -6.52 -1.05
N PRO A 128 -10.37 -7.06 -1.77
CA PRO A 128 -11.45 -7.82 -1.16
C PRO A 128 -10.90 -8.98 -0.33
N PRO A 129 -11.40 -9.21 0.90
CA PRO A 129 -10.96 -10.33 1.72
C PRO A 129 -11.41 -11.65 1.10
N ILE A 130 -10.51 -12.64 1.09
CA ILE A 130 -10.88 -14.02 0.78
C ILE A 130 -11.58 -14.59 2.01
N LYS A 131 -12.85 -14.99 1.85
CA LYS A 131 -13.59 -15.74 2.86
C LYS A 131 -13.49 -17.21 2.50
N TYR A 132 -13.27 -18.07 3.49
CA TYR A 132 -13.15 -19.51 3.26
C TYR A 132 -14.41 -20.23 3.73
N VAL A 133 -14.83 -21.24 2.97
CA VAL A 133 -15.92 -22.15 3.36
C VAL A 133 -15.54 -22.90 4.63
N SER A 134 -14.30 -23.38 4.68
CA SER A 134 -13.66 -23.98 5.84
C SER A 134 -12.23 -23.46 5.96
N TRP A 135 -11.78 -23.18 7.18
CA TRP A 135 -10.40 -22.73 7.41
C TRP A 135 -9.37 -23.84 7.16
N GLU A 136 -9.78 -25.10 7.34
CA GLU A 136 -8.93 -26.29 7.20
C GLU A 136 -8.59 -26.58 5.73
N GLU A 137 -9.58 -26.54 4.84
CA GLU A 137 -9.38 -26.90 3.43
C GLU A 137 -8.93 -25.69 2.58
N ARG A 138 -9.00 -24.47 3.16
CA ARG A 138 -8.68 -23.20 2.48
C ARG A 138 -9.41 -23.03 1.15
N ILE A 139 -10.63 -23.55 1.05
CA ILE A 139 -11.49 -23.39 -0.12
C ILE A 139 -12.19 -22.04 -0.03
N PRO A 140 -11.93 -21.07 -0.94
CA PRO A 140 -12.62 -19.79 -0.94
C PRO A 140 -14.12 -19.94 -1.20
N THR A 141 -14.94 -19.09 -0.60
CA THR A 141 -16.36 -18.98 -0.96
C THR A 141 -16.50 -18.45 -2.39
N SER A 142 -17.54 -18.88 -3.11
CA SER A 142 -17.84 -18.36 -4.47
C SER A 142 -17.96 -16.84 -4.48
N GLU A 143 -18.66 -16.27 -3.49
CA GLU A 143 -18.83 -14.82 -3.35
C GLU A 143 -17.49 -14.07 -3.23
N SER A 144 -16.56 -14.54 -2.38
CA SER A 144 -15.27 -13.87 -2.22
C SER A 144 -14.37 -14.04 -3.45
N LYS A 145 -14.50 -15.17 -4.16
CA LYS A 145 -13.81 -15.40 -5.43
C LYS A 145 -14.33 -14.45 -6.52
N GLU A 146 -15.65 -14.31 -6.64
CA GLU A 146 -16.29 -13.38 -7.59
C GLU A 146 -15.91 -11.93 -7.29
N ALA A 147 -15.90 -11.52 -6.02
CA ALA A 147 -15.47 -10.17 -5.63
C ALA A 147 -14.03 -9.85 -6.03
N VAL A 148 -13.12 -10.84 -5.93
CA VAL A 148 -11.73 -10.69 -6.39
C VAL A 148 -11.63 -10.70 -7.91
N GLU A 149 -12.42 -11.53 -8.58
CA GLU A 149 -12.40 -11.63 -10.04
C GLU A 149 -13.00 -10.38 -10.71
N ALA A 150 -13.97 -9.72 -10.08
CA ALA A 150 -14.55 -8.46 -10.54
C ALA A 150 -13.56 -7.27 -10.59
N LEU A 151 -12.36 -7.45 -10.04
CA LEU A 151 -11.26 -6.46 -10.02
C LEU A 151 -10.00 -7.00 -10.70
N SER A 152 -10.13 -8.03 -11.55
CA SER A 152 -8.98 -8.62 -12.27
C SER A 152 -8.31 -7.63 -13.22
N ASP A 153 -9.09 -6.75 -13.85
CA ASP A 153 -8.62 -5.65 -14.69
C ASP A 153 -7.69 -4.70 -13.91
N LEU A 154 -8.07 -4.29 -12.70
CA LEU A 154 -7.24 -3.41 -11.86
C LEU A 154 -5.99 -4.11 -11.38
N ARG A 155 -6.06 -5.41 -11.08
CA ARG A 155 -4.88 -6.21 -10.73
C ARG A 155 -3.84 -6.22 -11.86
N ASP A 156 -4.29 -6.31 -13.10
CA ASP A 156 -3.41 -6.30 -14.27
C ASP A 156 -2.83 -4.90 -14.53
N CYS A 157 -3.67 -3.85 -14.40
CA CYS A 157 -3.21 -2.46 -14.43
C CYS A 157 -2.20 -2.14 -13.32
N TYR A 158 -2.38 -2.70 -12.12
CA TYR A 158 -1.45 -2.52 -11.01
C TYR A 158 -0.10 -3.21 -11.29
N ARG A 159 -0.10 -4.42 -11.85
CA ARG A 159 1.13 -5.14 -12.24
C ARG A 159 1.93 -4.35 -13.27
N ASP A 160 1.27 -3.84 -14.30
CA ASP A 160 1.86 -2.93 -15.28
C ASP A 160 2.47 -1.70 -14.59
N ALA A 161 1.68 -0.99 -13.78
CA ALA A 161 2.11 0.23 -13.11
C ALA A 161 3.34 0.01 -12.21
N VAL A 162 3.37 -1.06 -11.42
CA VAL A 162 4.49 -1.39 -10.55
C VAL A 162 5.73 -1.78 -11.36
N LEU A 163 5.57 -2.59 -12.41
CA LEU A 163 6.67 -2.98 -13.29
C LEU A 163 7.30 -1.75 -13.95
N ALA A 164 6.48 -0.86 -14.50
CA ALA A 164 6.93 0.39 -15.09
C ALA A 164 7.65 1.28 -14.05
N ALA A 165 7.06 1.45 -12.86
CA ALA A 165 7.65 2.24 -11.79
C ALA A 165 9.00 1.69 -11.32
N PHE A 166 9.13 0.37 -11.18
CA PHE A 166 10.39 -0.28 -10.83
C PHE A 166 11.47 0.00 -11.89
N LEU A 167 11.15 -0.19 -13.17
CA LEU A 167 12.09 -0.01 -14.26
C LEU A 167 12.52 1.45 -14.44
N SER A 168 11.64 2.41 -14.19
CA SER A 168 11.95 3.84 -14.30
C SER A 168 12.61 4.45 -13.07
N CYS A 169 12.60 3.77 -11.91
CA CYS A 169 13.06 4.35 -10.64
C CYS A 169 14.59 4.38 -10.52
N GLU A 170 15.19 5.56 -10.49
CA GLU A 170 16.65 5.71 -10.35
C GLU A 170 17.15 5.56 -8.91
N ASP A 171 16.33 5.94 -7.93
CA ASP A 171 16.68 5.78 -6.51
C ASP A 171 16.76 4.28 -6.16
N PRO A 172 17.94 3.74 -5.78
CA PRO A 172 18.10 2.31 -5.52
C PRO A 172 17.20 1.82 -4.39
N GLY A 173 16.86 2.73 -3.47
CA GLY A 173 16.10 2.42 -2.30
C GLY A 173 14.61 2.29 -2.54
N VAL A 174 14.03 3.27 -3.21
CA VAL A 174 12.65 3.22 -3.72
C VAL A 174 12.52 2.03 -4.67
N ARG A 175 13.51 1.80 -5.56
CA ARG A 175 13.49 0.64 -6.47
C ARG A 175 13.48 -0.69 -5.71
N GLN A 176 14.23 -0.81 -4.62
CA GLN A 176 14.19 -1.98 -3.72
C GLN A 176 12.78 -2.17 -3.12
N ASP A 177 12.17 -1.10 -2.59
CA ASP A 177 10.82 -1.17 -2.01
C ASP A 177 9.78 -1.61 -3.06
N LEU A 178 9.85 -1.05 -4.27
CA LEU A 178 8.96 -1.39 -5.39
C LEU A 178 9.15 -2.83 -5.88
N SER A 179 10.37 -3.36 -5.82
CA SER A 179 10.68 -4.73 -6.26
C SER A 179 9.84 -5.78 -5.55
N LEU A 180 9.47 -5.54 -4.28
CA LEU A 180 8.62 -6.44 -3.48
C LEU A 180 7.24 -6.69 -4.10
N TRP A 181 6.84 -5.86 -5.05
CA TRP A 181 5.54 -5.91 -5.70
C TRP A 181 5.64 -6.32 -7.18
N VAL A 182 6.84 -6.56 -7.70
CA VAL A 182 7.10 -7.12 -9.03
C VAL A 182 7.06 -8.65 -8.95
N SER A 183 6.24 -9.29 -9.79
CA SER A 183 6.27 -10.75 -9.95
C SER A 183 7.44 -11.20 -10.83
N LEU A 184 8.17 -12.22 -10.39
CA LEU A 184 9.22 -12.89 -11.20
C LEU A 184 8.66 -14.01 -12.10
N ASP A 185 7.40 -14.39 -11.90
CA ASP A 185 6.69 -15.35 -12.74
C ASP A 185 6.22 -14.63 -14.03
N PRO A 186 6.69 -15.04 -15.22
CA PRO A 186 6.27 -14.42 -16.47
C PRO A 186 4.79 -14.68 -16.78
N SER A 187 4.18 -15.75 -16.29
CA SER A 187 2.81 -16.14 -16.66
C SER A 187 1.73 -15.17 -16.18
N VAL A 188 2.06 -14.28 -15.23
CA VAL A 188 1.12 -13.28 -14.70
C VAL A 188 1.08 -12.00 -15.53
N TYR A 189 1.92 -11.88 -16.54
CA TYR A 189 1.99 -10.71 -17.42
C TYR A 189 1.49 -11.05 -18.84
N PRO A 190 0.76 -10.14 -19.49
CA PRO A 190 0.43 -10.27 -20.90
C PRO A 190 1.70 -10.20 -21.78
N ASP A 191 1.58 -10.68 -23.03
CA ASP A 191 2.70 -10.85 -23.96
C ASP A 191 3.48 -9.56 -24.23
N ASP A 192 2.79 -8.42 -24.29
CA ASP A 192 3.39 -7.10 -24.51
C ASP A 192 4.27 -6.62 -23.35
N LEU A 193 4.07 -7.15 -22.13
CA LEU A 193 4.87 -6.84 -20.95
C LEU A 193 6.00 -7.84 -20.67
N GLN A 194 6.09 -8.96 -21.39
CA GLN A 194 7.09 -10.00 -21.15
C GLN A 194 8.53 -9.50 -21.27
N ILE A 195 8.82 -8.58 -22.20
CA ILE A 195 10.16 -8.00 -22.36
C ILE A 195 10.53 -7.14 -21.14
N ALA A 196 9.59 -6.31 -20.67
CA ALA A 196 9.78 -5.48 -19.49
C ALA A 196 9.95 -6.34 -18.23
N GLN A 197 9.13 -7.39 -18.09
CA GLN A 197 9.21 -8.37 -17.01
C GLN A 197 10.59 -9.04 -16.97
N LYS A 198 11.06 -9.53 -18.12
CA LYS A 198 12.38 -10.17 -18.22
C LYS A 198 13.49 -9.20 -17.82
N ARG A 199 13.44 -7.95 -18.28
CA ARG A 199 14.41 -6.91 -17.89
C ARG A 199 14.39 -6.67 -16.37
N ALA A 200 13.21 -6.59 -15.76
CA ALA A 200 13.11 -6.42 -14.32
C ALA A 200 13.71 -7.61 -13.56
N LYS A 201 13.41 -8.82 -14.01
CA LYS A 201 14.00 -10.06 -13.46
C LYS A 201 15.53 -10.07 -13.60
N ASP A 202 16.07 -9.70 -14.75
CA ASP A 202 17.51 -9.65 -14.98
C ASP A 202 18.20 -8.63 -14.04
N ILE A 203 17.60 -7.46 -13.80
CA ILE A 203 18.09 -6.46 -12.81
C ILE A 203 18.10 -7.04 -11.39
N ILE A 204 17.01 -7.72 -11.00
CA ILE A 204 16.83 -8.28 -9.66
C ILE A 204 17.86 -9.39 -9.39
N LEU A 205 18.08 -10.28 -10.36
CA LEU A 205 19.01 -11.40 -10.24
C LEU A 205 20.48 -10.98 -10.32
N ALA A 206 20.78 -9.82 -10.92
CA ALA A 206 22.13 -9.28 -10.98
C ALA A 206 22.63 -8.71 -9.64
N ASP A 207 21.72 -8.42 -8.69
CA ASP A 207 22.06 -7.87 -7.37
C ASP A 207 21.26 -8.58 -6.24
N PRO A 208 21.58 -9.86 -5.98
CA PRO A 208 20.80 -10.67 -5.04
C PRO A 208 20.89 -10.19 -3.59
N GLU A 209 21.97 -9.52 -3.19
CA GLU A 209 22.10 -8.96 -1.84
C GLU A 209 21.14 -7.78 -1.65
N HIS A 210 21.08 -6.87 -2.62
CA HIS A 210 20.15 -5.75 -2.60
C HIS A 210 18.69 -6.21 -2.68
N TYR A 211 18.38 -7.25 -3.46
CA TYR A 211 17.01 -7.76 -3.63
C TYR A 211 16.68 -9.01 -2.79
N ARG A 212 17.47 -9.32 -1.76
CA ARG A 212 17.37 -10.55 -0.97
C ARG A 212 15.96 -10.87 -0.46
N TRP A 213 15.21 -9.85 -0.04
CA TRP A 213 13.87 -10.00 0.51
C TRP A 213 12.84 -10.46 -0.53
N LEU A 214 12.92 -9.92 -1.74
CA LEU A 214 12.08 -10.36 -2.84
C LEU A 214 12.41 -11.79 -3.24
N LEU A 215 13.70 -12.13 -3.32
CA LEU A 215 14.16 -13.46 -3.72
C LEU A 215 13.73 -14.53 -2.72
N GLN A 216 13.88 -14.27 -1.42
CA GLN A 216 13.38 -15.14 -0.35
C GLN A 216 11.87 -15.35 -0.44
N ARG A 217 11.10 -14.26 -0.65
CA ARG A 217 9.63 -14.35 -0.81
C ARG A 217 9.21 -15.16 -2.03
N SER A 218 10.00 -15.11 -3.11
CA SER A 218 9.70 -15.75 -4.39
C SER A 218 10.24 -17.18 -4.50
N GLY A 219 10.86 -17.73 -3.44
CA GLY A 219 11.48 -19.06 -3.46
C GLY A 219 12.75 -19.15 -4.30
N HIS A 220 13.43 -18.01 -4.52
CA HIS A 220 14.68 -17.88 -5.28
C HIS A 220 15.87 -17.48 -4.38
N GLY A 221 15.73 -17.63 -3.05
CA GLY A 221 16.73 -17.29 -2.04
C GLY A 221 17.23 -18.49 -1.26
#